data_AF-A0A951H2C3-F1
#
_entry.id   AF-A0A951H2C3-F1
#
_cell.length_a   1.000
_cell.length_b   1.000
_cell.length_c   1.000
_cell.angle_alpha   90.00
_cell.angle_beta   90.00
_cell.angle_gamma   90.00
#
_symmetry.space_group_name_H-M   'P 1'
#
loop_
_entity.id
_entity.type
_entity.pdbx_description
1 polymer ?
#
loop_
_entity_poly.entity_id
_entity_poly.type
_entity_poly.pdbx_seq_one_letter_code
_entity_poly.pdbx_strand_id
1 'polypeptide(L)'
;MQFRLARRGVSLFFLWIYVISRTGGLASAQDLGHMTRGQSRAVFGYDTNADFLGFNPRFRQLHRQYSTELTRLQRALAQQNRAGRTRPCARQIFLEARWLVYYTADFVRIKQRLEALRALLRQPHDPPGCEAQSATDGSFDHCSQAWFLKVDANCEVIEDLAAEGKKPPYPLHFLDRINSPVKLRAYLDSVLISDVRRSGEDKSYEMNIGGTDLMRFITGEIPTDYRFDPQLKQTLLDYLDNRWQDPQTGFFGGWYRTPTGVRKTANLSTTFHIAAYLHGRLKHWPQIIQTTLAMQDHEFPYGWLEEGHMSNHHDFDVVRLLRYGWPDMSETQRAQARVAIQKMLDFCLKETLNPDGSFKMMDEDTVASSYSLPVAFLQEVGYFEPGRRFWTDAEFPQSPDVARRIAAHLRSLHLDDPEAKKTLRLLESLDQPKLVKPSRGWIIGGVSGLLLVGLLWHHSLRTRTVQRSRA
;
A
#
# COMPACT_ATOMS: atom_id res chain seq x y z
N MET A 1 -41.53 67.12 16.99
CA MET A 1 -40.10 67.39 16.70
C MET A 1 -39.51 66.13 16.07
N GLN A 2 -39.39 66.02 14.74
CA GLN A 2 -38.21 66.40 13.92
C GLN A 2 -36.96 65.59 14.33
N PHE A 3 -36.20 64.78 13.56
CA PHE A 3 -35.92 64.52 12.12
C PHE A 3 -35.58 63.00 11.96
N ARG A 4 -36.00 62.24 10.93
CA ARG A 4 -35.45 62.02 9.56
C ARG A 4 -34.05 61.37 9.43
N LEU A 5 -34.01 60.23 8.71
CA LEU A 5 -32.97 59.65 7.81
C LEU A 5 -31.59 59.23 8.42
N ALA A 6 -30.85 58.21 7.99
CA ALA A 6 -30.80 57.43 6.74
C ALA A 6 -30.17 56.03 6.92
N ARG A 7 -30.38 55.17 5.90
CA ARG A 7 -29.73 53.88 5.61
C ARG A 7 -28.19 53.98 5.43
N ARG A 8 -27.46 52.94 5.83
CA ARG A 8 -26.51 52.09 5.03
C ARG A 8 -25.47 51.44 5.95
N GLY A 9 -25.16 50.16 5.73
CA GLY A 9 -23.99 49.50 6.32
C GLY A 9 -24.09 47.99 6.42
N VAL A 10 -23.61 47.30 5.40
CA VAL A 10 -23.55 45.84 5.23
C VAL A 10 -22.37 45.25 6.03
N SER A 11 -22.52 44.00 6.50
CA SER A 11 -21.47 43.05 6.91
C SER A 11 -20.63 43.33 8.16
N LEU A 12 -20.93 42.60 9.25
CA LEU A 12 -20.01 42.36 10.37
C LEU A 12 -20.20 40.92 10.87
N PHE A 13 -19.75 39.95 10.07
CA PHE A 13 -19.59 38.54 10.45
C PHE A 13 -18.41 37.92 9.69
N PHE A 14 -17.23 38.57 9.72
CA PHE A 14 -16.01 38.08 9.05
C PHE A 14 -14.73 38.56 9.74
N LEU A 15 -14.57 38.29 11.04
CA LEU A 15 -13.33 38.62 11.76
C LEU A 15 -12.77 37.50 12.63
N TRP A 16 -12.89 36.24 12.17
CA TRP A 16 -12.23 35.07 12.77
C TRP A 16 -11.61 34.10 11.74
N ILE A 17 -11.31 34.58 10.53
CA ILE A 17 -10.61 33.83 9.45
C ILE A 17 -9.22 34.45 9.12
N TYR A 18 -8.72 35.41 9.90
CA TYR A 18 -7.52 36.18 9.53
C TYR A 18 -6.25 35.90 10.37
N VAL A 19 -6.16 34.76 11.08
CA VAL A 19 -4.95 34.43 11.88
C VAL A 19 -4.29 33.08 11.50
N ILE A 20 -4.88 32.27 10.61
CA ILE A 20 -4.24 31.01 10.14
C ILE A 20 -3.53 31.19 8.78
N SER A 21 -3.65 32.34 8.12
CA SER A 21 -3.07 32.58 6.79
C SER A 21 -1.69 33.28 6.76
N ARG A 22 -0.99 33.42 7.90
CA ARG A 22 0.34 34.09 7.94
C ARG A 22 1.49 33.35 8.61
N THR A 23 1.37 32.04 8.87
CA THR A 23 2.54 31.20 9.19
C THR A 23 2.75 30.03 8.21
N GLY A 24 1.84 29.81 7.28
CA GLY A 24 2.05 28.94 6.12
C GLY A 24 2.59 29.75 4.95
N GLY A 25 3.88 30.08 4.98
CA GLY A 25 4.57 30.46 3.75
C GLY A 25 4.48 29.28 2.79
N LEU A 26 3.68 29.41 1.74
CA LEU A 26 3.81 28.57 0.55
C LEU A 26 5.22 28.81 0.04
N ALA A 27 6.12 27.87 0.33
CA ALA A 27 7.44 27.82 -0.27
C ALA A 27 7.23 27.93 -1.78
N SER A 28 7.84 28.96 -2.38
CA SER A 28 7.85 29.07 -3.83
C SER A 28 8.60 27.86 -4.41
N ALA A 29 8.34 27.50 -5.66
CA ALA A 29 9.08 26.41 -6.33
C ALA A 29 10.61 26.60 -6.35
N GLN A 30 11.12 27.80 -6.02
CA GLN A 30 12.55 28.07 -5.83
C GLN A 30 13.09 27.67 -4.44
N ASP A 31 12.26 27.53 -3.41
CA ASP A 31 12.67 27.08 -2.06
C ASP A 31 12.76 25.55 -1.92
N LEU A 32 12.15 24.79 -2.84
CA LEU A 32 12.21 23.32 -2.85
C LEU A 32 13.58 22.77 -3.30
N GLY A 33 14.45 23.61 -3.88
CA GLY A 33 15.78 23.21 -4.34
C GLY A 33 16.81 22.93 -3.23
N HIS A 34 16.47 23.15 -1.95
CA HIS A 34 17.42 23.08 -0.83
C HIS A 34 16.98 22.22 0.36
N MET A 35 15.84 21.54 0.30
CA MET A 35 15.38 20.71 1.41
C MET A 35 16.12 19.37 1.44
N THR A 36 16.78 19.06 2.55
CA THR A 36 17.34 17.71 2.76
C THR A 36 16.23 16.67 2.88
N ARG A 37 16.54 15.40 2.58
CA ARG A 37 15.59 14.28 2.74
C ARG A 37 14.94 14.23 4.13
N GLY A 38 15.71 14.48 5.18
CA GLY A 38 15.21 14.54 6.56
C GLY A 38 14.22 15.68 6.79
N GLN A 39 14.52 16.89 6.29
CA GLN A 39 13.61 18.03 6.37
C GLN A 39 12.31 17.77 5.60
N SER A 40 12.39 17.14 4.43
CA SER A 40 11.23 16.77 3.62
C SER A 40 10.33 15.78 4.36
N ARG A 41 10.92 14.73 4.92
CA ARG A 41 10.21 13.73 5.74
C ARG A 41 9.59 14.31 7.01
N ALA A 42 10.15 15.37 7.59
CA ALA A 42 9.65 15.94 8.83
C ALA A 42 8.32 16.73 8.66
N VAL A 43 7.98 17.17 7.45
CA VAL A 43 6.76 17.97 7.20
C VAL A 43 5.50 17.18 7.53
N PHE A 44 5.34 16.02 6.92
CA PHE A 44 4.20 15.11 7.14
C PHE A 44 4.55 13.92 8.03
N GLY A 45 5.83 13.70 8.29
CA GLY A 45 6.32 12.58 9.09
C GLY A 45 7.19 13.00 10.26
N TYR A 46 8.27 12.24 10.43
CA TYR A 46 9.24 12.40 11.50
C TYR A 46 10.61 11.91 11.04
N ASP A 47 11.66 12.69 11.32
CA ASP A 47 13.05 12.28 11.09
C ASP A 47 13.63 11.65 12.35
N THR A 48 13.83 10.34 12.31
CA THR A 48 14.32 9.53 13.44
C THR A 48 15.83 9.64 13.67
N ASN A 49 16.59 10.33 12.80
CA ASN A 49 18.05 10.39 12.90
C ASN A 49 18.54 10.94 14.25
N ALA A 50 17.89 11.98 14.78
CA ALA A 50 18.27 12.57 16.05
C ALA A 50 18.04 11.61 17.22
N ASP A 51 16.97 10.80 17.16
CA ASP A 51 16.63 9.84 18.20
C ASP A 51 17.54 8.62 18.15
N PHE A 52 17.84 8.09 16.97
CA PHE A 52 18.82 7.02 16.81
C PHE A 52 20.22 7.42 17.29
N LEU A 53 20.65 8.67 17.05
CA LEU A 53 21.88 9.21 17.61
C LEU A 53 21.83 9.34 19.14
N GLY A 54 20.66 9.70 19.67
CA GLY A 54 20.41 9.75 21.11
C GLY A 54 20.48 8.36 21.77
N PHE A 55 20.06 7.31 21.05
CA PHE A 55 20.19 5.91 21.48
C PHE A 55 21.63 5.40 21.36
N ASN A 56 22.27 5.65 20.22
CA ASN A 56 23.65 5.22 19.96
C ASN A 56 24.41 6.30 19.15
N PRO A 57 25.42 6.96 19.74
CA PRO A 57 26.21 8.01 19.06
C PRO A 57 26.93 7.52 17.78
N ARG A 58 27.17 6.21 17.65
CA ARG A 58 27.80 5.60 16.47
C ARG A 58 26.80 5.22 15.38
N PHE A 59 25.51 5.51 15.55
CA PHE A 59 24.45 5.08 14.62
C PHE A 59 24.77 5.43 13.17
N ARG A 60 25.13 6.69 12.87
CA ARG A 60 25.44 7.11 11.48
C ARG A 60 26.59 6.32 10.85
N GLN A 61 27.62 6.01 11.62
CA GLN A 61 28.78 5.24 11.16
C GLN A 61 28.36 3.80 10.85
N LEU A 62 27.68 3.15 11.81
CA LEU A 62 27.28 1.75 11.71
C LEU A 62 26.20 1.54 10.65
N HIS A 63 25.18 2.41 10.61
CA HIS A 63 24.16 2.40 9.58
C HIS A 63 24.77 2.49 8.18
N ARG A 64 25.71 3.43 7.94
CA ARG A 64 26.40 3.54 6.64
C ARG A 64 27.19 2.29 6.29
N GLN A 65 27.90 1.70 7.25
CA GLN A 65 28.65 0.46 7.05
C GLN A 65 27.72 -0.68 6.63
N TYR A 66 26.64 -0.89 7.38
CA TYR A 66 25.72 -2.00 7.15
C TYR A 66 24.82 -1.80 5.94
N SER A 67 24.38 -0.57 5.64
CA SER A 67 23.62 -0.28 4.41
C SER A 67 24.48 -0.51 3.16
N THR A 68 25.75 -0.12 3.18
CA THR A 68 26.68 -0.39 2.08
C THR A 68 26.85 -1.90 1.86
N GLU A 69 26.99 -2.67 2.93
CA GLU A 69 27.07 -4.12 2.82
C GLU A 69 25.77 -4.73 2.31
N LEU A 70 24.61 -4.31 2.84
CA LEU A 70 23.30 -4.77 2.40
C LEU A 70 23.11 -4.54 0.90
N THR A 71 23.43 -3.36 0.38
CA THR A 71 23.38 -3.05 -1.07
C THR A 71 24.26 -4.00 -1.88
N ARG A 72 25.46 -4.34 -1.40
CA ARG A 72 26.33 -5.31 -2.07
C ARG A 72 25.68 -6.70 -2.14
N LEU A 73 25.07 -7.16 -1.04
CA LEU A 73 24.42 -8.47 -0.98
C LEU A 73 23.13 -8.50 -1.83
N GLN A 74 22.37 -7.41 -1.87
CA GLN A 74 21.21 -7.24 -2.74
C GLN A 74 21.58 -7.41 -4.21
N ARG A 75 22.67 -6.75 -4.67
CA ARG A 75 23.16 -6.89 -6.05
C ARG A 75 23.55 -8.33 -6.37
N ALA A 76 24.19 -9.03 -5.44
CA ALA A 76 24.55 -10.43 -5.61
C ALA A 76 23.30 -11.34 -5.72
N LEU A 77 22.29 -11.12 -4.87
CA LEU A 77 21.01 -11.83 -4.94
C LEU A 77 20.30 -11.56 -6.28
N ALA A 78 20.22 -10.29 -6.70
CA ALA A 78 19.60 -9.92 -7.97
C ALA A 78 20.32 -10.55 -9.18
N GLN A 79 21.66 -10.63 -9.16
CA GLN A 79 22.43 -11.31 -10.20
C GLN A 79 22.12 -12.81 -10.26
N GLN A 80 21.95 -13.48 -9.11
CA GLN A 80 21.59 -14.90 -9.07
C GLN A 80 20.16 -15.13 -9.61
N ASN A 81 19.20 -14.27 -9.23
CA ASN A 81 17.82 -14.36 -9.72
C ASN A 81 17.75 -14.18 -11.25
N ARG A 82 18.51 -13.24 -11.82
CA ARG A 82 18.61 -13.05 -13.28
C ARG A 82 19.21 -14.24 -14.00
N ALA A 83 20.01 -15.06 -13.32
CA ALA A 83 20.54 -16.32 -13.84
C ALA A 83 19.56 -17.50 -13.66
N GLY A 84 18.28 -17.23 -13.35
CA GLY A 84 17.25 -18.24 -13.19
C GLY A 84 17.32 -19.03 -11.88
N ARG A 85 18.10 -18.57 -10.89
CA ARG A 85 18.18 -19.23 -9.59
C ARG A 85 17.16 -18.63 -8.64
N THR A 86 16.11 -19.38 -8.29
CA THR A 86 15.19 -18.99 -7.23
C THR A 86 15.88 -19.11 -5.87
N ARG A 87 15.83 -18.05 -5.07
CA ARG A 87 16.50 -17.94 -3.75
C ARG A 87 15.55 -17.44 -2.66
N PRO A 88 14.45 -18.17 -2.36
CA PRO A 88 13.41 -17.76 -1.42
C PRO A 88 13.93 -17.48 0.00
N CYS A 89 14.77 -18.36 0.56
CA CYS A 89 15.35 -18.17 1.88
C CYS A 89 16.32 -16.99 1.92
N ALA A 90 17.13 -16.81 0.86
CA ALA A 90 17.99 -15.64 0.77
C ALA A 90 17.20 -14.33 0.68
N ARG A 91 16.06 -14.34 -0.05
CA ARG A 91 15.13 -13.20 -0.09
C ARG A 91 14.54 -12.89 1.29
N GLN A 92 14.07 -13.90 2.01
CA GLN A 92 13.54 -13.75 3.38
C GLN A 92 14.60 -13.14 4.33
N ILE A 93 15.83 -13.66 4.30
CA ILE A 93 16.93 -13.10 5.11
C ILE A 93 17.28 -11.67 4.70
N PHE A 94 17.28 -11.38 3.41
CA PHE A 94 17.51 -10.04 2.88
C PHE A 94 16.47 -9.03 3.37
N LEU A 95 15.17 -9.37 3.29
CA LEU A 95 14.08 -8.49 3.74
C LEU A 95 14.20 -8.18 5.24
N GLU A 96 14.51 -9.18 6.06
CA GLU A 96 14.74 -8.95 7.49
C GLU A 96 15.99 -8.10 7.75
N ALA A 97 17.10 -8.38 7.07
CA ALA A 97 18.31 -7.57 7.19
C ALA A 97 18.05 -6.12 6.78
N ARG A 98 17.24 -5.89 5.73
CA ARG A 98 16.84 -4.56 5.27
C ARG A 98 16.06 -3.82 6.34
N TRP A 99 15.02 -4.45 6.89
CA TRP A 99 14.25 -3.86 7.99
C TRP A 99 15.16 -3.49 9.16
N LEU A 100 16.02 -4.42 9.61
CA LEU A 100 16.92 -4.17 10.73
C LEU A 100 17.87 -3.01 10.46
N VAL A 101 18.49 -2.94 9.28
CA VAL A 101 19.44 -1.88 8.93
C VAL A 101 18.79 -0.50 8.91
N TYR A 102 17.59 -0.37 8.36
CA TYR A 102 16.97 0.94 8.14
C TYR A 102 16.05 1.41 9.28
N TYR A 103 15.55 0.49 10.10
CA TYR A 103 14.56 0.79 11.13
C TYR A 103 15.01 0.45 12.55
N THR A 104 16.24 -0.05 12.75
CA THR A 104 16.73 -0.39 14.08
C THR A 104 18.20 0.02 14.29
N ALA A 105 18.59 0.09 15.55
CA ALA A 105 19.96 0.16 16.03
C ALA A 105 20.40 -1.15 16.69
N ASP A 106 19.75 -2.28 16.37
CA ASP A 106 20.15 -3.62 16.82
C ASP A 106 21.31 -4.15 15.97
N PHE A 107 22.50 -3.57 16.19
CA PHE A 107 23.68 -3.89 15.41
C PHE A 107 24.16 -5.33 15.56
N VAL A 108 23.78 -6.01 16.65
CA VAL A 108 24.07 -7.42 16.85
C VAL A 108 23.27 -8.25 15.87
N ARG A 109 21.95 -8.04 15.82
CA ARG A 109 21.07 -8.77 14.91
C ARG A 109 21.33 -8.40 13.45
N ILE A 110 21.59 -7.12 13.15
CA ILE A 110 22.00 -6.68 11.80
C ILE A 110 23.21 -7.48 11.33
N LYS A 111 24.28 -7.55 12.13
CA LYS A 111 25.50 -8.28 11.78
C LYS A 111 25.20 -9.76 11.53
N GLN A 112 24.44 -10.40 12.42
CA GLN A 112 24.07 -11.81 12.29
C GLN A 112 23.29 -12.09 10.99
N ARG A 113 22.30 -11.25 10.65
CA ARG A 113 21.49 -11.43 9.44
C ARG A 113 22.28 -11.17 8.16
N LEU A 114 23.16 -10.18 8.14
CA LEU A 114 24.06 -9.93 7.01
C LEU A 114 25.08 -11.07 6.82
N GLU A 115 25.62 -11.63 7.92
CA GLU A 115 26.50 -12.80 7.87
C GLU A 115 25.77 -14.05 7.35
N ALA A 116 24.55 -14.29 7.81
CA ALA A 116 23.70 -15.38 7.33
C ALA A 116 23.41 -15.24 5.83
N LEU A 117 23.01 -14.05 5.37
CA LEU A 117 22.77 -13.79 3.95
C LEU A 117 24.04 -14.01 3.12
N ARG A 118 25.19 -13.50 3.58
CA ARG A 118 26.47 -13.67 2.90
C ARG A 118 26.87 -15.14 2.80
N ALA A 119 26.65 -15.92 3.85
CA ALA A 119 26.94 -17.36 3.85
C ALA A 119 26.03 -18.09 2.88
N LEU A 120 24.73 -17.78 2.89
CA LEU A 120 23.74 -18.43 2.05
C LEU A 120 23.98 -18.15 0.55
N LEU A 121 24.31 -16.91 0.19
CA LEU A 121 24.61 -16.54 -1.21
C LEU A 121 25.88 -17.21 -1.78
N ARG A 122 26.75 -17.78 -0.94
CA ARG A 122 27.90 -18.59 -1.40
C ARG A 122 27.51 -20.03 -1.73
N GLN A 123 26.36 -20.50 -1.25
CA GLN A 123 25.86 -21.84 -1.54
C GLN A 123 25.19 -21.86 -2.91
N PRO A 124 25.24 -22.98 -3.66
CA PRO A 124 24.62 -23.08 -4.98
C PRO A 124 23.09 -22.96 -4.93
N HIS A 125 22.47 -23.44 -3.84
CA HIS A 125 21.02 -23.44 -3.62
C HIS A 125 20.67 -23.02 -2.19
N ASP A 126 19.42 -22.62 -1.98
CA ASP A 126 18.86 -22.45 -0.63
C ASP A 126 18.65 -23.82 0.06
N PRO A 127 18.47 -23.85 1.40
CA PRO A 127 18.20 -25.09 2.10
C PRO A 127 16.92 -25.76 1.55
N PRO A 128 16.90 -27.10 1.43
CA PRO A 128 15.73 -27.80 0.94
C PRO A 128 14.52 -27.55 1.84
N GLY A 129 13.35 -27.33 1.22
CA GLY A 129 12.08 -27.13 1.95
C GLY A 129 11.87 -25.73 2.52
N CYS A 130 12.70 -24.73 2.18
CA CYS A 130 12.53 -23.35 2.64
C CYS A 130 11.20 -22.68 2.21
N GLU A 131 10.55 -23.20 1.16
CA GLU A 131 9.23 -22.76 0.69
C GLU A 131 8.08 -23.59 1.27
N ALA A 132 8.38 -24.71 1.93
CA ALA A 132 7.35 -25.57 2.52
C ALA A 132 6.67 -24.86 3.69
N GLN A 133 5.39 -25.15 3.91
CA GLN A 133 4.71 -24.66 5.11
C GLN A 133 5.26 -25.35 6.36
N SER A 134 5.51 -24.58 7.42
CA SER A 134 5.89 -25.11 8.73
C SER A 134 4.78 -25.95 9.35
N ALA A 135 5.08 -27.20 9.73
CA ALA A 135 4.16 -28.02 10.51
C ALA A 135 4.02 -27.57 11.97
N THR A 136 4.92 -26.70 12.46
CA THR A 136 4.96 -26.27 13.88
C THR A 136 3.95 -25.17 14.16
N ASP A 137 3.90 -24.16 13.31
CA ASP A 137 3.08 -22.95 13.47
C ASP A 137 2.27 -22.61 12.22
N GLY A 138 2.39 -23.39 11.14
CA GLY A 138 1.66 -23.15 9.90
C GLY A 138 2.13 -21.96 9.08
N SER A 139 3.23 -21.29 9.44
CA SER A 139 3.74 -20.18 8.64
C SER A 139 4.52 -20.69 7.42
N PHE A 140 4.37 -20.00 6.29
CA PHE A 140 5.42 -19.87 5.28
C PHE A 140 6.49 -18.88 5.80
N ASP A 141 7.70 -18.90 5.23
CA ASP A 141 8.89 -18.17 5.72
C ASP A 141 9.56 -18.78 6.97
N HIS A 142 10.48 -19.72 6.69
CA HIS A 142 11.35 -20.34 7.69
C HIS A 142 12.59 -19.53 8.03
N CYS A 143 12.99 -18.62 7.12
CA CYS A 143 14.30 -18.00 7.21
C CYS A 143 14.25 -16.64 7.91
N SER A 144 13.09 -16.00 7.99
CA SER A 144 12.84 -14.81 8.81
C SER A 144 12.60 -15.15 10.28
N GLN A 145 13.18 -14.36 11.18
CA GLN A 145 12.92 -14.44 12.62
C GLN A 145 11.84 -13.45 13.08
N ALA A 146 11.65 -12.34 12.35
CA ALA A 146 10.62 -11.37 12.67
C ALA A 146 9.22 -11.92 12.31
N TRP A 147 8.32 -11.95 13.29
CA TRP A 147 6.98 -12.53 13.10
C TRP A 147 6.15 -11.78 12.05
N PHE A 148 6.23 -10.44 12.00
CA PHE A 148 5.45 -9.67 11.03
C PHE A 148 5.88 -9.92 9.57
N LEU A 149 7.15 -10.28 9.33
CA LEU A 149 7.62 -10.69 8.01
C LEU A 149 7.05 -12.06 7.60
N LYS A 150 6.82 -12.94 8.58
CA LYS A 150 6.06 -14.16 8.32
C LYS A 150 4.63 -13.83 7.92
N VAL A 151 3.96 -12.89 8.61
CA VAL A 151 2.60 -12.47 8.24
C VAL A 151 2.56 -12.02 6.77
N ASP A 152 3.44 -11.11 6.37
CA ASP A 152 3.58 -10.62 5.00
C ASP A 152 3.83 -11.74 3.98
N ALA A 153 4.84 -12.58 4.22
CA ALA A 153 5.17 -13.68 3.33
C ALA A 153 4.03 -14.70 3.16
N ASN A 154 3.17 -14.88 4.17
CA ASN A 154 2.03 -15.78 4.09
C ASN A 154 0.90 -15.20 3.24
N CYS A 155 0.77 -13.87 3.11
CA CYS A 155 -0.27 -13.25 2.31
C CYS A 155 -0.20 -13.69 0.84
N GLU A 156 0.97 -13.53 0.21
CA GLU A 156 1.19 -13.87 -1.20
C GLU A 156 0.96 -15.37 -1.44
N VAL A 157 1.57 -16.23 -0.61
CA VAL A 157 1.50 -17.69 -0.80
C VAL A 157 0.08 -18.22 -0.67
N ILE A 158 -0.72 -17.69 0.27
CA ILE A 158 -2.10 -18.13 0.46
C ILE A 158 -2.99 -17.65 -0.68
N GLU A 159 -2.79 -16.43 -1.19
CA GLU A 159 -3.51 -15.95 -2.38
C GLU A 159 -3.22 -16.81 -3.60
N ASP A 160 -1.96 -17.20 -3.80
CA ASP A 160 -1.56 -18.09 -4.90
C ASP A 160 -2.17 -19.49 -4.77
N LEU A 161 -2.10 -20.09 -3.58
CA LEU A 161 -2.76 -21.38 -3.31
C LEU A 161 -4.26 -21.30 -3.62
N ALA A 162 -4.92 -20.24 -3.17
CA ALA A 162 -6.34 -20.06 -3.40
C ALA A 162 -6.68 -19.84 -4.88
N ALA A 163 -5.85 -19.10 -5.62
CA ALA A 163 -6.00 -18.93 -7.06
C ALA A 163 -5.88 -20.28 -7.82
N GLU A 164 -5.11 -21.21 -7.28
CA GLU A 164 -4.99 -22.60 -7.77
C GLU A 164 -6.07 -23.55 -7.23
N GLY A 165 -7.02 -23.05 -6.43
CA GLY A 165 -8.04 -23.88 -5.77
C GLY A 165 -7.48 -24.82 -4.69
N LYS A 166 -6.27 -24.53 -4.20
CA LYS A 166 -5.59 -25.26 -3.13
C LYS A 166 -5.79 -24.56 -1.79
N LYS A 167 -5.43 -25.28 -0.73
CA LYS A 167 -5.42 -24.78 0.66
C LYS A 167 -4.06 -25.01 1.29
N PRO A 168 -3.68 -24.23 2.32
CA PRO A 168 -2.50 -24.53 3.12
C PRO A 168 -2.57 -25.94 3.73
N PRO A 169 -1.50 -26.75 3.64
CA PRO A 169 -1.45 -28.08 4.25
C PRO A 169 -1.64 -28.14 5.78
N TYR A 170 -1.23 -27.09 6.50
CA TYR A 170 -1.29 -26.98 7.96
C TYR A 170 -2.10 -25.75 8.38
N PRO A 171 -2.78 -25.77 9.55
CA PRO A 171 -3.47 -24.60 10.08
C PRO A 171 -2.50 -23.47 10.43
N LEU A 172 -2.91 -22.22 10.20
CA LEU A 172 -2.10 -21.00 10.38
C LEU A 172 -1.95 -20.56 11.85
N HIS A 173 -1.48 -21.46 12.72
CA HIS A 173 -1.35 -21.22 14.17
C HIS A 173 -0.45 -20.03 14.56
N PHE A 174 0.43 -19.56 13.68
CA PHE A 174 1.21 -18.34 13.91
C PHE A 174 0.31 -17.08 14.09
N LEU A 175 -0.94 -17.12 13.61
CA LEU A 175 -1.95 -16.08 13.82
C LEU A 175 -2.60 -16.12 15.21
N ASP A 176 -2.41 -17.18 16.00
CA ASP A 176 -2.92 -17.28 17.38
C ASP A 176 -2.35 -16.18 18.29
N ARG A 177 -1.22 -15.57 17.87
CA ARG A 177 -0.62 -14.39 18.50
C ARG A 177 -1.57 -13.20 18.56
N ILE A 178 -2.47 -13.04 17.59
CA ILE A 178 -3.41 -11.90 17.51
C ILE A 178 -4.88 -12.31 17.62
N ASN A 179 -5.19 -13.62 17.69
CA ASN A 179 -6.54 -14.15 17.53
C ASN A 179 -7.45 -14.00 18.77
N SER A 180 -7.61 -12.77 19.25
CA SER A 180 -8.66 -12.30 20.16
C SER A 180 -8.66 -10.78 20.17
N PRO A 181 -9.77 -10.11 20.54
CA PRO A 181 -9.80 -8.64 20.61
C PRO A 181 -8.68 -8.02 21.46
N VAL A 182 -8.37 -8.64 22.60
CA VAL A 182 -7.31 -8.16 23.52
C VAL A 182 -5.93 -8.31 22.89
N LYS A 183 -5.63 -9.48 22.32
CA LYS A 183 -4.32 -9.74 21.68
C LYS A 183 -4.07 -8.82 20.49
N LEU A 184 -5.08 -8.60 19.64
CA LEU A 184 -4.97 -7.70 18.49
C LEU A 184 -4.68 -6.26 18.92
N ARG A 185 -5.46 -5.72 19.88
CA ARG A 185 -5.23 -4.36 20.40
C ARG A 185 -3.83 -4.24 21.01
N ALA A 186 -3.43 -5.21 21.83
CA ALA A 186 -2.11 -5.22 22.44
C ALA A 186 -0.98 -5.22 21.40
N TYR A 187 -1.11 -6.01 20.33
CA TYR A 187 -0.15 -5.99 19.23
C TYR A 187 -0.11 -4.61 18.54
N LEU A 188 -1.26 -4.10 18.08
CA LEU A 188 -1.32 -2.82 17.37
C LEU A 188 -0.84 -1.65 18.23
N ASP A 189 -1.17 -1.61 19.51
CA ASP A 189 -0.67 -0.59 20.45
C ASP A 189 0.86 -0.70 20.65
N SER A 190 1.41 -1.93 20.61
CA SER A 190 2.84 -2.16 20.77
C SER A 190 3.69 -1.65 19.61
N VAL A 191 3.11 -1.51 18.42
CA VAL A 191 3.79 -1.06 17.19
C VAL A 191 3.35 0.31 16.68
N LEU A 192 2.24 0.86 17.18
CA LEU A 192 1.75 2.17 16.76
C LEU A 192 2.69 3.32 17.15
N ILE A 193 3.28 3.29 18.35
CA ILE A 193 4.12 4.40 18.86
C ILE A 193 5.57 3.94 19.07
N SER A 194 6.48 4.49 18.28
CA SER A 194 7.93 4.33 18.39
C SER A 194 8.50 5.29 19.45
N ASP A 195 9.38 4.78 20.32
CA ASP A 195 10.23 5.57 21.22
C ASP A 195 11.70 5.28 20.86
N VAL A 196 12.08 5.72 19.66
CA VAL A 196 13.34 5.35 19.00
C VAL A 196 14.54 5.70 19.87
N ARG A 197 14.50 6.84 20.57
CA ARG A 197 15.60 7.29 21.42
C ARG A 197 15.87 6.35 22.58
N ARG A 198 14.83 5.67 23.08
CA ARG A 198 14.92 4.72 24.20
C ARG A 198 15.12 3.28 23.74
N SER A 199 14.39 2.84 22.70
CA SER A 199 14.42 1.43 22.26
C SER A 199 15.44 1.16 21.15
N GLY A 200 15.88 2.19 20.42
CA GLY A 200 16.67 2.00 19.21
C GLY A 200 15.90 1.35 18.08
N GLU A 201 14.57 1.45 18.06
CA GLU A 201 13.71 0.81 17.06
C GLU A 201 12.62 1.78 16.60
N ASP A 202 12.53 1.95 15.27
CA ASP A 202 11.39 2.54 14.60
C ASP A 202 10.43 1.44 14.12
N LYS A 203 9.27 1.37 14.78
CA LYS A 203 8.23 0.37 14.51
C LYS A 203 7.34 0.72 13.33
N SER A 204 7.57 1.86 12.67
CA SER A 204 6.76 2.31 11.52
C SER A 204 6.71 1.30 10.38
N TYR A 205 7.80 0.56 10.14
CA TYR A 205 7.84 -0.49 9.12
C TYR A 205 6.96 -1.69 9.47
N GLU A 206 7.06 -2.19 10.71
CA GLU A 206 6.20 -3.30 11.19
C GLU A 206 4.73 -2.88 11.23
N MET A 207 4.46 -1.63 11.62
CA MET A 207 3.09 -1.10 11.58
C MET A 207 2.53 -1.01 10.16
N ASN A 208 3.36 -0.58 9.19
CA ASN A 208 2.96 -0.52 7.80
C ASN A 208 2.69 -1.92 7.23
N ILE A 209 3.69 -2.81 7.27
CA ILE A 209 3.58 -4.13 6.66
C ILE A 209 2.69 -5.04 7.51
N GLY A 210 3.16 -5.40 8.70
CA GLY A 210 2.44 -6.33 9.58
C GLY A 210 1.04 -5.85 9.97
N GLY A 211 0.87 -4.56 10.25
CA GLY A 211 -0.44 -4.00 10.60
C GLY A 211 -1.46 -4.09 9.45
N THR A 212 -1.03 -3.82 8.22
CA THR A 212 -1.95 -3.83 7.06
C THR A 212 -2.16 -5.23 6.47
N ASP A 213 -1.18 -6.12 6.56
CA ASP A 213 -1.36 -7.53 6.17
C ASP A 213 -2.30 -8.28 7.10
N LEU A 214 -2.20 -8.05 8.41
CA LEU A 214 -3.20 -8.57 9.35
C LEU A 214 -4.60 -8.11 8.99
N MET A 215 -4.75 -6.89 8.48
CA MET A 215 -6.06 -6.43 8.03
C MET A 215 -6.58 -7.28 6.88
N ARG A 216 -5.79 -7.61 5.87
CA ARG A 216 -6.21 -8.47 4.75
C ARG A 216 -6.73 -9.82 5.22
N PHE A 217 -6.02 -10.44 6.17
CA PHE A 217 -6.44 -11.69 6.80
C PHE A 217 -7.77 -11.55 7.54
N ILE A 218 -7.88 -10.52 8.40
CA ILE A 218 -9.03 -10.33 9.30
C ILE A 218 -10.27 -9.87 8.54
N THR A 219 -10.12 -9.06 7.49
CA THR A 219 -11.25 -8.56 6.68
C THR A 219 -11.77 -9.60 5.70
N GLY A 220 -10.96 -10.62 5.39
CA GLY A 220 -11.28 -11.71 4.46
C GLY A 220 -10.83 -11.47 3.03
N GLU A 221 -9.93 -10.50 2.78
CA GLU A 221 -9.33 -10.30 1.46
C GLU A 221 -8.43 -11.49 1.08
N ILE A 222 -7.77 -12.10 2.08
CA ILE A 222 -7.03 -13.36 1.89
C ILE A 222 -7.96 -14.54 2.23
N PRO A 223 -8.30 -15.39 1.27
CA PRO A 223 -9.16 -16.55 1.51
C PRO A 223 -8.41 -17.62 2.33
N THR A 224 -8.81 -17.79 3.58
CA THR A 224 -8.24 -18.79 4.51
C THR A 224 -9.35 -19.55 5.24
N ASP A 225 -9.06 -20.79 5.65
CA ASP A 225 -9.92 -21.58 6.54
C ASP A 225 -9.57 -21.41 8.03
N TYR A 226 -8.56 -20.58 8.32
CA TYR A 226 -8.22 -20.18 9.68
C TYR A 226 -9.41 -19.50 10.36
N ARG A 227 -9.77 -19.97 11.55
CA ARG A 227 -10.91 -19.47 12.31
C ARG A 227 -10.48 -18.30 13.19
N PHE A 228 -10.74 -17.10 12.71
CA PHE A 228 -10.61 -15.90 13.53
C PHE A 228 -11.70 -15.84 14.61
N ASP A 229 -11.36 -15.25 15.77
CA ASP A 229 -12.35 -14.83 16.76
C ASP A 229 -13.42 -13.96 16.07
N PRO A 230 -14.73 -14.24 16.27
CA PRO A 230 -15.80 -13.55 15.56
C PRO A 230 -15.83 -12.03 15.81
N GLN A 231 -15.22 -11.54 16.89
CA GLN A 231 -15.15 -10.11 17.22
C GLN A 231 -13.94 -9.40 16.60
N LEU A 232 -13.01 -10.14 15.99
CA LEU A 232 -11.71 -9.61 15.58
C LEU A 232 -11.84 -8.56 14.47
N LYS A 233 -12.73 -8.79 13.50
CA LYS A 233 -12.99 -7.85 12.41
C LYS A 233 -13.54 -6.52 12.91
N GLN A 234 -14.55 -6.55 13.78
CA GLN A 234 -15.09 -5.31 14.36
C GLN A 234 -14.05 -4.61 15.23
N THR A 235 -13.27 -5.37 16.02
CA THR A 235 -12.18 -4.82 16.84
C THR A 235 -11.16 -4.06 16.01
N LEU A 236 -10.77 -4.61 14.84
CA LEU A 236 -9.85 -3.96 13.93
C LEU A 236 -10.42 -2.67 13.36
N LEU A 237 -11.67 -2.71 12.84
CA LEU A 237 -12.32 -1.54 12.26
C LEU A 237 -12.49 -0.42 13.31
N ASP A 238 -12.88 -0.76 14.54
CA ASP A 238 -12.97 0.20 15.64
C ASP A 238 -11.61 0.79 16.00
N TYR A 239 -10.53 0.00 15.93
CA TYR A 239 -9.19 0.50 16.20
C TYR A 239 -8.72 1.46 15.10
N LEU A 240 -8.95 1.13 13.83
CA LEU A 240 -8.65 2.00 12.70
C LEU A 240 -9.32 3.36 12.87
N ASP A 241 -10.64 3.35 13.09
CA ASP A 241 -11.46 4.56 13.16
C ASP A 241 -11.20 5.43 14.40
N ASN A 242 -11.09 4.80 15.57
CA ASN A 242 -11.13 5.54 16.84
C ASN A 242 -9.75 5.75 17.46
N ARG A 243 -8.72 5.04 16.97
CA ARG A 243 -7.37 5.08 17.54
C ARG A 243 -6.32 5.44 16.51
N TRP A 244 -6.29 4.79 15.36
CA TRP A 244 -5.14 4.88 14.46
C TRP A 244 -5.26 6.02 13.44
N GLN A 245 -6.41 6.19 12.79
CA GLN A 245 -6.59 7.25 11.80
C GLN A 245 -6.45 8.61 12.49
N ASP A 246 -5.58 9.47 11.95
CA ASP A 246 -5.45 10.82 12.45
C ASP A 246 -6.54 11.72 11.85
N PRO A 247 -7.49 12.27 12.61
CA PRO A 247 -8.60 13.05 12.05
C PRO A 247 -8.16 14.39 11.45
N GLN A 248 -6.96 14.89 11.79
CA GLN A 248 -6.44 16.14 11.25
C GLN A 248 -5.98 15.98 9.79
N THR A 249 -5.27 14.89 9.50
CA THR A 249 -4.73 14.61 8.16
C THR A 249 -5.58 13.59 7.39
N GLY A 250 -6.43 12.83 8.07
CA GLY A 250 -7.13 11.66 7.55
C GLY A 250 -6.21 10.45 7.33
N PHE A 251 -4.90 10.58 7.53
CA PHE A 251 -3.94 9.54 7.22
C PHE A 251 -3.72 8.56 8.36
N PHE A 252 -3.12 7.43 7.98
CA PHE A 252 -2.53 6.45 8.87
C PHE A 252 -1.01 6.53 8.82
N GLY A 253 -0.35 6.02 9.86
CA GLY A 253 1.11 5.96 9.93
C GLY A 253 1.61 5.53 11.30
N GLY A 254 2.92 5.34 11.42
CA GLY A 254 3.60 5.18 12.71
C GLY A 254 3.64 6.51 13.47
N TRP A 255 3.56 6.47 14.79
CA TRP A 255 3.64 7.65 15.65
C TRP A 255 4.95 7.62 16.44
N TYR A 256 5.41 8.78 16.89
CA TYR A 256 6.71 8.90 17.53
C TYR A 256 6.58 9.64 18.86
N ARG A 257 7.16 9.07 19.92
CA ARG A 257 7.35 9.79 21.17
C ARG A 257 8.49 10.79 20.98
N THR A 258 8.18 12.06 21.22
CA THR A 258 9.14 13.17 21.20
C THR A 258 9.25 13.76 22.61
N PRO A 259 10.24 14.63 22.87
CA PRO A 259 10.31 15.35 24.15
C PRO A 259 9.07 16.17 24.49
N THR A 260 8.29 16.58 23.49
CA THR A 260 7.12 17.47 23.65
C THR A 260 5.78 16.74 23.55
N GLY A 261 5.76 15.44 23.23
CA GLY A 261 4.53 14.67 23.14
C GLY A 261 4.61 13.51 22.14
N VAL A 262 3.51 13.25 21.45
CA VAL A 262 3.43 12.24 20.39
C VAL A 262 3.26 12.95 19.05
N ARG A 263 4.18 12.70 18.12
CA ARG A 263 4.08 13.13 16.73
C ARG A 263 3.40 12.02 15.92
N LYS A 264 2.20 12.30 15.42
CA LYS A 264 1.55 11.47 14.41
C LYS A 264 2.11 11.79 13.03
N THR A 265 2.13 10.79 12.14
CA THR A 265 2.63 10.95 10.78
C THR A 265 1.57 10.60 9.75
N ALA A 266 1.69 11.17 8.55
CA ALA A 266 0.87 10.86 7.40
C ALA A 266 1.68 10.00 6.42
N ASN A 267 1.63 8.67 6.59
CA ASN A 267 2.37 7.71 5.77
C ASN A 267 1.53 7.32 4.54
N LEU A 268 2.08 7.59 3.35
CA LEU A 268 1.44 7.32 2.06
C LEU A 268 1.14 5.83 1.88
N SER A 269 2.15 4.98 2.02
CA SER A 269 2.04 3.53 1.81
C SER A 269 1.04 2.88 2.79
N THR A 270 1.11 3.24 4.08
CA THR A 270 0.15 2.72 5.07
C THR A 270 -1.29 3.13 4.75
N THR A 271 -1.49 4.39 4.38
CA THR A 271 -2.82 4.91 4.04
C THR A 271 -3.35 4.28 2.75
N PHE A 272 -2.48 4.10 1.75
CA PHE A 272 -2.78 3.39 0.52
C PHE A 272 -3.24 1.95 0.79
N HIS A 273 -2.44 1.15 1.53
CA HIS A 273 -2.79 -0.23 1.85
C HIS A 273 -4.14 -0.31 2.57
N ILE A 274 -4.36 0.56 3.55
CA ILE A 274 -5.62 0.58 4.30
C ILE A 274 -6.81 0.92 3.39
N ALA A 275 -6.67 1.94 2.55
CA ALA A 275 -7.71 2.31 1.59
C ALA A 275 -7.99 1.20 0.57
N ALA A 276 -6.94 0.56 0.04
CA ALA A 276 -7.05 -0.50 -0.95
C ALA A 276 -7.79 -1.73 -0.39
N TYR A 277 -7.37 -2.24 0.78
CA TYR A 277 -7.97 -3.44 1.38
C TYR A 277 -9.36 -3.19 1.98
N LEU A 278 -9.71 -1.93 2.28
CA LEU A 278 -11.09 -1.55 2.67
C LEU A 278 -11.94 -1.08 1.49
N HIS A 279 -11.41 -1.10 0.27
CA HIS A 279 -12.08 -0.68 -0.97
C HIS A 279 -12.62 0.76 -0.88
N GLY A 280 -11.82 1.66 -0.34
CA GLY A 280 -12.15 3.07 -0.18
C GLY A 280 -13.10 3.39 0.97
N ARG A 281 -13.51 2.40 1.78
CA ARG A 281 -14.43 2.59 2.93
C ARG A 281 -13.69 3.14 4.15
N LEU A 282 -13.20 4.37 4.04
CA LEU A 282 -12.52 5.11 5.11
C LEU A 282 -13.32 6.35 5.51
N LYS A 283 -13.03 6.86 6.70
CA LYS A 283 -13.45 8.20 7.11
C LYS A 283 -12.46 9.24 6.58
N HIS A 284 -12.84 10.51 6.65
CA HIS A 284 -11.95 11.66 6.43
C HIS A 284 -11.37 11.81 5.01
N TRP A 285 -12.09 11.37 3.97
CA TRP A 285 -11.68 11.56 2.57
C TRP A 285 -11.29 13.01 2.21
N PRO A 286 -12.01 14.06 2.65
CA PRO A 286 -11.58 15.44 2.40
C PRO A 286 -10.17 15.74 2.94
N GLN A 287 -9.85 15.26 4.16
CA GLN A 287 -8.52 15.41 4.76
C GLN A 287 -7.47 14.54 4.06
N ILE A 288 -7.81 13.30 3.70
CA ILE A 288 -6.92 12.41 2.93
C ILE A 288 -6.54 13.11 1.63
N ILE A 289 -7.49 13.59 0.82
CA ILE A 289 -7.17 14.27 -0.43
C ILE A 289 -6.32 15.52 -0.22
N GLN A 290 -6.68 16.36 0.76
CA GLN A 290 -5.92 17.55 1.07
C GLN A 290 -4.45 17.22 1.41
N THR A 291 -4.25 16.21 2.25
CA THR A 291 -2.91 15.78 2.70
C THR A 291 -2.14 15.11 1.56
N THR A 292 -2.78 14.25 0.75
CA THR A 292 -2.17 13.61 -0.42
C THR A 292 -1.65 14.65 -1.41
N LEU A 293 -2.46 15.64 -1.78
CA LEU A 293 -2.03 16.70 -2.71
C LEU A 293 -0.96 17.62 -2.10
N ALA A 294 -1.02 17.90 -0.79
CA ALA A 294 -0.05 18.74 -0.13
C ALA A 294 1.35 18.09 0.00
N MET A 295 1.44 16.76 -0.05
CA MET A 295 2.71 16.04 0.09
C MET A 295 3.43 15.73 -1.25
N GLN A 296 2.95 16.30 -2.37
CA GLN A 296 3.42 15.94 -3.71
C GLN A 296 4.93 16.13 -3.95
N ASP A 297 5.52 17.14 -3.32
CA ASP A 297 6.93 17.52 -3.51
C ASP A 297 7.81 16.99 -2.37
N HIS A 298 7.30 16.05 -1.59
CA HIS A 298 7.97 15.50 -0.40
C HIS A 298 8.44 14.06 -0.59
N GLU A 299 9.37 13.66 0.29
CA GLU A 299 10.02 12.35 0.27
C GLU A 299 9.16 11.25 0.86
N PHE A 300 9.12 10.12 0.17
CA PHE A 300 8.52 8.88 0.62
C PHE A 300 9.15 8.40 1.95
N PRO A 301 8.37 7.82 2.89
CA PRO A 301 6.93 7.51 2.79
C PRO A 301 5.98 8.64 3.21
N TYR A 302 6.49 9.86 3.41
CA TYR A 302 5.72 11.02 3.87
C TYR A 302 5.50 12.03 2.73
N GLY A 303 5.51 11.54 1.50
CA GLY A 303 5.42 12.26 0.24
C GLY A 303 5.52 11.30 -0.94
N TRP A 304 5.51 11.83 -2.16
CA TRP A 304 5.43 11.03 -3.38
C TRP A 304 6.81 10.62 -3.93
N LEU A 305 7.86 11.34 -3.57
CA LEU A 305 9.15 11.25 -4.25
C LEU A 305 10.10 10.25 -3.59
N GLU A 306 10.78 9.43 -4.38
CA GLU A 306 11.95 8.66 -3.96
C GLU A 306 13.22 9.41 -4.35
N GLU A 307 14.01 9.83 -3.37
CA GLU A 307 15.27 10.57 -3.60
C GLU A 307 15.10 11.78 -4.53
N GLY A 308 13.99 12.51 -4.36
CA GLY A 308 13.61 13.69 -5.14
C GLY A 308 13.01 13.40 -6.51
N HIS A 309 12.79 12.13 -6.87
CA HIS A 309 12.25 11.72 -8.16
C HIS A 309 10.91 10.99 -8.02
N MET A 310 10.07 11.02 -9.07
CA MET A 310 8.86 10.19 -9.10
C MET A 310 9.23 8.70 -9.18
N SER A 311 8.34 7.83 -8.72
CA SER A 311 8.42 6.39 -8.87
C SER A 311 7.05 5.85 -9.30
N ASN A 312 7.02 4.92 -10.24
CA ASN A 312 5.80 4.24 -10.67
C ASN A 312 5.09 3.52 -9.51
N HIS A 313 5.86 3.06 -8.51
CA HIS A 313 5.33 2.47 -7.29
C HIS A 313 4.52 3.49 -6.49
N HIS A 314 5.12 4.63 -6.16
CA HIS A 314 4.45 5.67 -5.38
C HIS A 314 3.32 6.33 -6.17
N ASP A 315 3.49 6.47 -7.49
CA ASP A 315 2.46 7.01 -8.38
C ASP A 315 1.22 6.10 -8.38
N PHE A 316 1.39 4.77 -8.35
CA PHE A 316 0.27 3.84 -8.17
C PHE A 316 -0.46 4.09 -6.85
N ASP A 317 0.27 4.21 -5.73
CA ASP A 317 -0.31 4.48 -4.41
C ASP A 317 -1.14 5.77 -4.41
N VAL A 318 -0.56 6.84 -4.95
CA VAL A 318 -1.20 8.16 -5.02
C VAL A 318 -2.46 8.11 -5.89
N VAL A 319 -2.37 7.58 -7.11
CA VAL A 319 -3.53 7.54 -8.01
C VAL A 319 -4.66 6.72 -7.42
N ARG A 320 -4.36 5.61 -6.72
CA ARG A 320 -5.37 4.81 -6.05
C ARG A 320 -6.12 5.62 -4.98
N LEU A 321 -5.39 6.39 -4.16
CA LEU A 321 -6.01 7.30 -3.17
C LEU A 321 -6.83 8.40 -3.85
N LEU A 322 -6.31 9.00 -4.93
CA LEU A 322 -7.04 10.01 -5.70
C LEU A 322 -8.32 9.45 -6.32
N ARG A 323 -8.31 8.20 -6.82
CA ARG A 323 -9.53 7.54 -7.33
C ARG A 323 -10.57 7.40 -6.23
N TYR A 324 -10.19 6.83 -5.08
CA TYR A 324 -11.14 6.58 -4.01
C TYR A 324 -11.75 7.88 -3.46
N GLY A 325 -10.94 8.92 -3.28
CA GLY A 325 -11.44 10.22 -2.80
C GLY A 325 -11.99 11.13 -3.90
N TRP A 326 -11.97 10.73 -5.18
CA TRP A 326 -12.48 11.54 -6.31
C TRP A 326 -13.89 12.10 -6.09
N PRO A 327 -14.86 11.34 -5.54
CA PRO A 327 -16.20 11.85 -5.24
C PRO A 327 -16.21 13.01 -4.24
N ASP A 328 -15.27 13.04 -3.30
CA ASP A 328 -15.16 14.04 -2.23
C ASP A 328 -14.31 15.26 -2.61
N MET A 329 -13.67 15.25 -3.78
CA MET A 329 -12.86 16.36 -4.27
C MET A 329 -13.70 17.53 -4.76
N SER A 330 -13.28 18.74 -4.41
CA SER A 330 -13.68 19.96 -5.13
C SER A 330 -13.13 19.97 -6.56
N GLU A 331 -13.72 20.80 -7.44
CA GLU A 331 -13.23 20.90 -8.83
C GLU A 331 -11.79 21.42 -8.91
N THR A 332 -11.37 22.30 -8.00
CA THR A 332 -9.96 22.74 -7.90
C THR A 332 -9.03 21.57 -7.57
N GLN A 333 -9.40 20.72 -6.61
CA GLN A 333 -8.62 19.53 -6.28
C GLN A 333 -8.61 18.53 -7.45
N ARG A 334 -9.73 18.34 -8.15
CA ARG A 334 -9.75 17.52 -9.37
C ARG A 334 -8.85 18.08 -10.45
N ALA A 335 -8.85 19.39 -10.68
CA ALA A 335 -7.95 20.03 -11.64
C ALA A 335 -6.47 19.79 -11.28
N GLN A 336 -6.10 19.93 -10.01
CA GLN A 336 -4.76 19.62 -9.52
C GLN A 336 -4.42 18.13 -9.72
N ALA A 337 -5.32 17.24 -9.34
CA ALA A 337 -5.16 15.79 -9.49
C ALA A 337 -5.01 15.38 -10.96
N ARG A 338 -5.75 15.99 -11.91
CA ARG A 338 -5.59 15.72 -13.35
C ARG A 338 -4.19 16.08 -13.84
N VAL A 339 -3.66 17.23 -13.42
CA VAL A 339 -2.30 17.65 -13.78
C VAL A 339 -1.27 16.69 -13.19
N ALA A 340 -1.43 16.30 -11.93
CA ALA A 340 -0.56 15.33 -11.26
C ALA A 340 -0.58 13.96 -11.96
N ILE A 341 -1.76 13.40 -12.21
CA ILE A 341 -1.93 12.10 -12.88
C ILE A 341 -1.33 12.13 -14.29
N GLN A 342 -1.51 13.22 -15.04
CA GLN A 342 -0.90 13.37 -16.36
C GLN A 342 0.63 13.36 -16.27
N LYS A 343 1.22 14.06 -15.28
CA LYS A 343 2.67 14.06 -15.05
C LYS A 343 3.20 12.65 -14.71
N MET A 344 2.50 11.92 -13.85
CA MET A 344 2.83 10.53 -13.49
C MET A 344 2.73 9.61 -14.72
N LEU A 345 1.68 9.77 -15.54
CA LEU A 345 1.51 9.00 -16.77
C LEU A 345 2.63 9.28 -17.78
N ASP A 346 3.00 10.54 -17.94
CA ASP A 346 4.13 10.94 -18.78
C ASP A 346 5.45 10.37 -18.26
N PHE A 347 5.70 10.42 -16.95
CA PHE A 347 6.87 9.80 -16.33
C PHE A 347 6.93 8.29 -16.59
N CYS A 348 5.83 7.57 -16.33
CA CYS A 348 5.75 6.14 -16.58
C CYS A 348 6.06 5.81 -18.06
N LEU A 349 5.40 6.48 -19.00
CA LEU A 349 5.49 6.15 -20.43
C LEU A 349 6.76 6.66 -21.13
N LYS A 350 7.33 7.78 -20.68
CA LYS A 350 8.44 8.47 -21.38
C LYS A 350 9.76 8.33 -20.66
N GLU A 351 9.75 8.29 -19.33
CA GLU A 351 10.98 8.26 -18.53
C GLU A 351 11.33 6.86 -18.07
N THR A 352 10.36 5.98 -17.82
CA THR A 352 10.64 4.64 -17.27
C THR A 352 10.43 3.49 -18.25
N LEU A 353 9.44 3.57 -19.15
CA LEU A 353 9.18 2.57 -20.18
C LEU A 353 10.18 2.71 -21.35
N ASN A 354 10.95 1.66 -21.61
CA ASN A 354 11.88 1.61 -22.72
C ASN A 354 11.19 1.17 -24.04
N PRO A 355 11.81 1.47 -25.19
CA PRO A 355 11.27 1.09 -26.50
C PRO A 355 11.09 -0.40 -26.74
N ASP A 356 11.72 -1.27 -25.95
CA ASP A 356 11.62 -2.73 -26.04
C ASP A 356 10.53 -3.33 -25.12
N GLY A 357 9.86 -2.50 -24.31
CA GLY A 357 8.84 -2.95 -23.35
C GLY A 357 9.35 -3.20 -21.93
N SER A 358 10.66 -3.06 -21.68
CA SER A 358 11.20 -3.10 -20.32
C SER A 358 10.92 -1.80 -19.57
N PHE A 359 10.90 -1.88 -18.24
CA PHE A 359 10.90 -0.71 -17.37
C PHE A 359 12.27 -0.52 -16.72
N LYS A 360 12.65 0.75 -16.48
CA LYS A 360 13.79 1.06 -15.61
C LYS A 360 13.49 0.57 -14.19
N MET A 361 14.43 -0.15 -13.59
CA MET A 361 14.37 -0.54 -12.18
C MET A 361 14.69 0.68 -11.31
N MET A 362 13.82 0.99 -10.36
CA MET A 362 13.92 2.15 -9.47
C MET A 362 14.11 1.68 -8.04
N ASP A 363 13.04 1.70 -7.23
CA ASP A 363 13.01 1.32 -5.82
C ASP A 363 12.58 -0.15 -5.59
N GLU A 364 12.28 -0.89 -6.65
CA GLU A 364 11.75 -2.23 -6.55
C GLU A 364 12.79 -3.28 -6.10
N ASP A 365 12.34 -4.27 -5.32
CA ASP A 365 13.20 -5.34 -4.80
C ASP A 365 13.49 -6.46 -5.80
N THR A 366 12.62 -6.62 -6.80
CA THR A 366 12.71 -7.70 -7.79
C THR A 366 12.51 -7.19 -9.21
N VAL A 367 12.95 -8.01 -10.17
CA VAL A 367 12.68 -7.75 -11.59
C VAL A 367 11.18 -7.85 -11.87
N ALA A 368 10.44 -8.76 -11.21
CA ALA A 368 9.00 -8.88 -11.39
C ALA A 368 8.26 -7.60 -10.98
N SER A 369 8.63 -7.04 -9.82
CA SER A 369 8.04 -5.80 -9.30
C SER A 369 8.28 -4.59 -10.20
N SER A 370 9.42 -4.53 -10.92
CA SER A 370 9.66 -3.47 -11.91
C SER A 370 8.70 -3.50 -13.11
N TYR A 371 7.93 -4.58 -13.29
CA TYR A 371 6.82 -4.64 -14.26
C TYR A 371 5.46 -4.49 -13.59
N SER A 372 5.24 -5.14 -12.45
CA SER A 372 3.92 -5.20 -11.83
C SER A 372 3.41 -3.82 -11.42
N LEU A 373 4.24 -2.99 -10.80
CA LEU A 373 3.89 -1.67 -10.28
C LEU A 373 3.55 -0.68 -11.40
N PRO A 374 4.39 -0.46 -12.44
CA PRO A 374 4.00 0.40 -13.55
C PRO A 374 2.79 -0.13 -14.33
N VAL A 375 2.63 -1.44 -14.50
CA VAL A 375 1.44 -2.00 -15.17
C VAL A 375 0.19 -1.78 -14.31
N ALA A 376 0.29 -1.95 -12.98
CA ALA A 376 -0.78 -1.65 -12.04
C ALA A 376 -1.15 -0.17 -12.07
N PHE A 377 -0.16 0.73 -12.09
CA PHE A 377 -0.37 2.16 -12.28
C PHE A 377 -1.12 2.48 -13.59
N LEU A 378 -0.64 1.97 -14.73
CA LEU A 378 -1.27 2.18 -16.04
C LEU A 378 -2.72 1.66 -16.07
N GLN A 379 -2.96 0.51 -15.45
CA GLN A 379 -4.29 -0.05 -15.27
C GLN A 379 -5.17 0.83 -14.37
N GLU A 380 -4.60 1.39 -13.30
CA GLU A 380 -5.29 2.22 -12.32
C GLU A 380 -5.67 3.60 -12.89
N VAL A 381 -4.85 4.20 -13.75
CA VAL A 381 -5.23 5.45 -14.45
C VAL A 381 -6.20 5.22 -15.61
N GLY A 382 -6.49 3.96 -15.96
CA GLY A 382 -7.34 3.61 -17.11
C GLY A 382 -6.64 3.80 -18.46
N TYR A 383 -5.32 3.64 -18.50
CA TYR A 383 -4.55 3.72 -19.74
C TYR A 383 -4.99 2.62 -20.71
N PHE A 384 -5.03 1.38 -20.24
CA PHE A 384 -5.44 0.21 -21.02
C PHE A 384 -6.96 0.08 -21.17
N GLU A 385 -7.74 0.58 -20.20
CA GLU A 385 -9.19 0.38 -20.16
C GLU A 385 -9.95 1.71 -20.00
N PRO A 386 -10.64 2.20 -21.04
CA PRO A 386 -11.39 3.46 -20.98
C PRO A 386 -12.40 3.51 -19.83
N GLY A 387 -13.11 2.41 -19.55
CA GLY A 387 -14.11 2.34 -18.49
C GLY A 387 -13.55 2.49 -17.07
N ARG A 388 -12.23 2.47 -16.90
CA ARG A 388 -11.59 2.78 -15.62
C ARG A 388 -11.26 4.27 -15.48
N ARG A 389 -11.23 5.07 -16.55
CA ARG A 389 -10.83 6.47 -16.48
C ARG A 389 -11.82 7.26 -15.62
N PHE A 390 -11.29 7.93 -14.60
CA PHE A 390 -12.07 8.79 -13.70
C PHE A 390 -11.64 10.27 -13.77
N TRP A 391 -10.46 10.52 -14.35
CA TRP A 391 -9.78 11.81 -14.32
C TRP A 391 -9.75 12.53 -15.67
N THR A 392 -9.88 11.80 -16.79
CA THR A 392 -9.78 12.36 -18.14
C THR A 392 -10.70 11.63 -19.13
N ASP A 393 -11.12 12.36 -20.16
CA ASP A 393 -11.81 11.84 -21.34
C ASP A 393 -10.85 11.56 -22.51
N ALA A 394 -9.55 11.80 -22.32
CA ALA A 394 -8.54 11.54 -23.34
C ALA A 394 -8.51 10.06 -23.77
N GLU A 395 -8.22 9.84 -25.05
CA GLU A 395 -8.01 8.52 -25.61
C GLU A 395 -6.53 8.14 -25.64
N PHE A 396 -6.24 6.85 -25.51
CA PHE A 396 -4.90 6.28 -25.57
C PHE A 396 -4.84 5.20 -26.66
N PRO A 397 -4.90 5.57 -27.95
CA PRO A 397 -4.95 4.62 -29.06
C PRO A 397 -3.74 3.69 -29.13
N GLN A 398 -2.59 4.12 -28.61
CA GLN A 398 -1.36 3.34 -28.53
C GLN A 398 -1.33 2.32 -27.37
N SER A 399 -2.33 2.32 -26.49
CA SER A 399 -2.34 1.46 -25.30
C SER A 399 -2.26 -0.05 -25.59
N PRO A 400 -2.90 -0.61 -26.64
CA PRO A 400 -2.76 -2.04 -26.96
C PRO A 400 -1.34 -2.41 -27.40
N ASP A 401 -0.68 -1.54 -28.19
CA ASP A 401 0.70 -1.77 -28.63
C ASP A 401 1.68 -1.74 -27.47
N VAL A 402 1.47 -0.81 -26.54
CA VAL A 402 2.26 -0.74 -25.29
C VAL A 402 2.07 -2.02 -24.46
N ALA A 403 0.82 -2.47 -24.25
CA ALA A 403 0.54 -3.69 -23.49
C ALA A 403 1.22 -4.92 -24.11
N ARG A 404 1.10 -5.09 -25.44
CA ARG A 404 1.73 -6.19 -26.18
C ARG A 404 3.24 -6.19 -26.06
N ARG A 405 3.85 -5.01 -26.15
CA ARG A 405 5.30 -4.87 -26.05
C ARG A 405 5.82 -5.21 -24.65
N ILE A 406 5.15 -4.73 -23.60
CA ILE A 406 5.48 -5.08 -22.21
C ILE A 406 5.34 -6.59 -22.00
N ALA A 407 4.23 -7.19 -22.47
CA ALA A 407 3.99 -8.63 -22.34
C ALA A 407 5.05 -9.45 -23.10
N ALA A 408 5.43 -9.04 -24.31
CA ALA A 408 6.47 -9.71 -25.09
C ALA A 408 7.83 -9.68 -24.39
N HIS A 409 8.21 -8.54 -23.82
CA HIS A 409 9.45 -8.43 -23.05
C HIS A 409 9.39 -9.27 -21.77
N LEU A 410 8.30 -9.18 -21.00
CA LEU A 410 8.18 -9.95 -19.76
C LEU A 410 8.26 -11.46 -19.99
N ARG A 411 7.72 -11.97 -21.12
CA ARG A 411 7.87 -13.38 -21.52
C ARG A 411 9.32 -13.78 -21.80
N SER A 412 10.11 -12.90 -22.42
CA SER A 412 11.50 -13.21 -22.80
C SER A 412 12.42 -13.37 -21.59
N LEU A 413 12.02 -12.81 -20.44
CA LEU A 413 12.76 -12.94 -19.19
C LEU A 413 12.61 -14.31 -18.52
N HIS A 414 11.61 -15.12 -18.94
CA HIS A 414 11.34 -16.45 -18.37
C HIS A 414 11.28 -16.45 -16.82
N LEU A 415 10.70 -15.41 -16.23
CA LEU A 415 10.56 -15.30 -14.78
C LEU A 415 9.54 -16.32 -14.28
N ASP A 416 9.93 -17.10 -13.27
CA ASP A 416 9.04 -18.07 -12.62
C ASP A 416 8.27 -17.49 -11.42
N ASP A 417 8.42 -16.17 -11.21
CA ASP A 417 7.85 -15.43 -10.09
C ASP A 417 6.30 -15.24 -10.23
N PRO A 418 5.51 -15.43 -9.16
CA PRO A 418 4.05 -15.27 -9.20
C PRO A 418 3.57 -13.88 -9.64
N GLU A 419 4.27 -12.83 -9.23
CA GLU A 419 3.93 -11.45 -9.54
C GLU A 419 4.12 -11.16 -11.04
N ALA A 420 5.21 -11.66 -11.62
CA ALA A 420 5.45 -11.61 -13.07
C ALA A 420 4.34 -12.34 -13.83
N LYS A 421 3.95 -13.54 -13.39
CA LYS A 421 2.86 -14.32 -14.00
C LYS A 421 1.52 -13.59 -13.93
N LYS A 422 1.20 -12.96 -12.79
CA LYS A 422 -0.03 -12.17 -12.61
C LYS A 422 -0.07 -10.95 -13.54
N THR A 423 1.05 -10.24 -13.63
CA THR A 423 1.23 -9.09 -14.53
C THR A 423 1.04 -9.50 -15.99
N LEU A 424 1.65 -10.62 -16.39
CA LEU A 424 1.52 -11.15 -17.74
C LEU A 424 0.07 -11.53 -18.07
N ARG A 425 -0.63 -12.25 -17.18
CA ARG A 425 -2.05 -12.61 -17.36
C ARG A 425 -2.94 -11.38 -17.53
N LEU A 426 -2.70 -10.32 -16.76
CA LEU A 426 -3.42 -9.05 -16.91
C LEU A 426 -3.22 -8.50 -18.32
N LEU A 427 -1.97 -8.34 -18.76
CA LEU A 427 -1.65 -7.78 -20.07
C LEU A 427 -2.23 -8.62 -21.22
N GLU A 428 -2.16 -9.95 -21.12
CA GLU A 428 -2.70 -10.88 -22.11
C GLU A 428 -4.23 -10.84 -22.18
N SER A 429 -4.90 -10.56 -21.06
CA SER A 429 -6.36 -10.43 -21.04
C SER A 429 -6.86 -9.19 -21.78
N LEU A 430 -6.00 -8.18 -22.00
CA LEU A 430 -6.34 -6.95 -22.72
C LEU A 430 -6.47 -7.17 -24.24
N ASP A 431 -5.79 -8.18 -24.79
CA ASP A 431 -5.83 -8.53 -26.21
C ASP A 431 -7.00 -9.46 -26.57
N GLN A 432 -7.69 -10.02 -25.58
CA GLN A 432 -8.82 -10.92 -25.84
C GLN A 432 -10.10 -10.11 -26.10
N PRO A 433 -10.88 -10.42 -27.16
CA PRO A 433 -12.18 -9.80 -27.36
C PRO A 433 -13.05 -10.10 -26.14
N LYS A 434 -13.41 -9.05 -25.40
CA LYS A 434 -14.26 -9.16 -24.22
C LYS A 434 -15.61 -9.72 -24.66
N LEU A 435 -15.84 -11.01 -24.45
CA LEU A 435 -17.19 -11.56 -24.39
C LEU A 435 -17.93 -10.72 -23.36
N VAL A 436 -18.95 -9.98 -23.79
CA VAL A 436 -19.82 -9.21 -22.91
C VAL A 436 -20.57 -10.18 -22.00
N LYS A 437 -19.91 -10.59 -20.92
CA LYS A 437 -20.56 -11.00 -19.69
C LYS A 437 -20.63 -9.74 -18.82
N PRO A 438 -21.80 -9.40 -18.25
CA PRO A 438 -21.87 -8.31 -17.30
C PRO A 438 -20.80 -8.53 -16.24
N SER A 439 -19.98 -7.51 -16.04
CA SER A 439 -18.87 -7.53 -15.10
C SER A 439 -19.39 -7.92 -13.72
N ARG A 440 -19.14 -9.17 -13.33
CA ARG A 440 -18.75 -9.40 -11.95
C ARG A 440 -17.44 -8.63 -11.80
N GLY A 441 -17.53 -7.46 -11.17
CA GLY A 441 -16.35 -6.81 -10.64
C GLY A 441 -15.53 -7.85 -9.88
N TRP A 442 -14.23 -7.67 -9.85
CA TRP A 442 -13.35 -8.42 -8.98
C TRP A 442 -13.90 -8.32 -7.55
N ILE A 443 -14.68 -9.33 -7.17
CA ILE A 443 -15.30 -9.59 -5.89
C ILE A 443 -14.97 -11.06 -5.63
N ILE A 444 -13.92 -11.27 -4.85
CA ILE A 444 -13.71 -12.46 -4.03
C ILE A 444 -13.42 -11.86 -2.64
N GLY A 445 -14.17 -12.08 -1.57
CA GLY A 445 -15.45 -12.74 -1.38
C GLY A 445 -16.12 -12.18 -0.11
N GLY A 446 -17.44 -12.06 -0.14
CA GLY A 446 -18.23 -11.53 0.97
C GLY A 446 -19.69 -12.01 0.94
N VAL A 447 -19.90 -13.18 1.55
CA VAL A 447 -21.10 -13.65 2.28
C VAL A 447 -22.33 -14.15 1.52
N SER A 448 -22.49 -15.48 1.61
CA SER A 448 -23.66 -16.30 1.96
C SER A 448 -25.09 -15.73 1.91
N GLY A 449 -25.94 -16.44 1.16
CA GLY A 449 -27.10 -17.15 1.71
C GLY A 449 -28.40 -16.38 1.90
N LEU A 450 -29.40 -16.69 1.06
CA LEU A 450 -30.82 -16.68 1.45
C LEU A 450 -31.55 -17.80 0.68
N LEU A 451 -31.82 -18.88 1.42
CA LEU A 451 -32.86 -19.86 1.11
C LEU A 451 -34.18 -19.32 1.67
N LEU A 452 -35.21 -19.18 0.84
CA LEU A 452 -36.61 -19.21 1.25
C LEU A 452 -37.51 -19.56 0.05
N VAL A 453 -37.90 -20.84 0.02
CA VAL A 453 -39.24 -21.41 -0.23
C VAL A 453 -40.20 -20.67 -1.19
N GLY A 454 -40.74 -21.41 -2.18
CA GLY A 454 -42.10 -21.14 -2.69
C GLY A 454 -42.42 -21.49 -4.15
N LEU A 455 -42.70 -22.77 -4.40
CA LEU A 455 -43.79 -23.32 -5.24
C LEU A 455 -44.36 -22.54 -6.46
N LEU A 456 -44.38 -23.27 -7.59
CA LEU A 456 -45.49 -23.49 -8.54
C LEU A 456 -45.86 -22.47 -9.64
N TRP A 457 -45.79 -23.03 -10.86
CA TRP A 457 -46.79 -23.07 -11.93
C TRP A 457 -46.61 -22.25 -13.23
N HIS A 458 -46.68 -23.06 -14.28
CA HIS A 458 -46.75 -22.86 -15.72
C HIS A 458 -48.14 -22.37 -16.20
N HIS A 459 -48.17 -21.78 -17.40
CA HIS A 459 -49.31 -21.56 -18.32
C HIS A 459 -50.42 -20.56 -17.89
N SER A 460 -50.66 -19.48 -18.65
CA SER A 460 -51.26 -19.38 -19.99
C SER A 460 -52.80 -19.25 -19.96
N LEU A 461 -53.27 -18.22 -20.67
CA LEU A 461 -54.61 -17.99 -21.23
C LEU A 461 -55.73 -17.38 -20.36
N ARG A 462 -56.08 -16.17 -20.82
CA ARG A 462 -57.42 -15.68 -21.23
C ARG A 462 -58.56 -15.53 -20.20
N THR A 463 -59.22 -14.40 -20.42
CA THR A 463 -60.66 -14.09 -20.28
C THR A 463 -61.21 -13.66 -18.92
N ARG A 464 -61.51 -12.34 -18.91
CA ARG A 464 -62.81 -11.71 -18.69
C ARG A 464 -63.43 -11.67 -17.28
N THR A 465 -63.77 -10.43 -16.94
CA THR A 465 -64.99 -9.92 -16.28
C THR A 465 -65.16 -10.01 -14.76
N VAL A 466 -65.13 -8.81 -14.16
CA VAL A 466 -66.24 -8.15 -13.44
C VAL A 466 -66.48 -8.48 -11.96
N GLN A 467 -66.31 -7.38 -11.18
CA GLN A 467 -67.07 -6.90 -10.02
C GLN A 467 -67.08 -7.65 -8.67
N ARG A 468 -66.68 -6.83 -7.68
CA ARG A 468 -67.43 -6.36 -6.49
C ARG A 468 -67.20 -7.03 -5.13
N SER A 469 -67.14 -6.10 -4.16
CA SER A 469 -67.37 -6.18 -2.70
C SER A 469 -66.34 -6.97 -1.89
N ARG A 470 -65.53 -6.29 -1.07
CA ARG A 470 -65.83 -5.83 0.32
C ARG A 470 -65.97 -7.00 1.29
N ALA A 471 -64.93 -7.23 2.08
CA ALA A 471 -64.90 -6.95 3.52
C ALA A 471 -63.45 -6.74 3.93
#